data_AF-A0A962ZPV5-F1
#
_entry.id   AF-A0A962ZPV5-F1
#
_cell.length_a   1.000
_cell.length_b   1.000
_cell.length_c   1.000
_cell.angle_alpha   90.00
_cell.angle_beta   90.00
_cell.angle_gamma   90.00
#
_symmetry.space_group_name_H-M   'P 1'
#
loop_
_entity.id
_entity.type
_entity.pdbx_description
1 polymer ?
#
loop_
_entity_poly.entity_id
_entity_poly.type
_entity_poly.pdbx_seq_one_letter_code
_entity_poly.pdbx_strand_id
1 'polypeptide(L)' 'EFEPSSSEQQAIKKNPEFCQRARDNLETLDTKARIRVRNEQGEFSYIDEEEKERRREEAREAINIYCE' A
#
# COMPACT_ATOMS: atom_id res chain seq x y z
N GLU A 1 -32.46 0.93 -4.36
CA GLU A 1 -31.07 0.54 -4.03
C GLU A 1 -30.17 1.78 -4.08
N PHE A 2 -29.06 1.83 -3.32
CA PHE A 2 -28.11 2.95 -3.41
C PHE A 2 -27.02 2.54 -4.42
N GLU A 3 -27.15 3.01 -5.66
CA GLU A 3 -26.09 2.88 -6.66
C GLU A 3 -24.97 3.88 -6.31
N PRO A 4 -23.74 3.42 -6.02
CA PRO A 4 -22.63 4.36 -5.79
C PRO A 4 -22.41 5.17 -7.07
N SER A 5 -22.38 6.49 -6.91
CA SER A 5 -22.25 7.43 -8.01
C SER A 5 -20.87 7.21 -8.66
N SER A 6 -20.82 7.19 -9.99
CA SER A 6 -19.56 7.03 -10.76
C SER A 6 -18.47 8.07 -10.40
N SER A 7 -18.86 9.15 -9.71
CA SER A 7 -17.98 10.15 -9.10
C SER A 7 -17.11 9.60 -7.96
N GLU A 8 -17.62 8.64 -7.17
CA GLU A 8 -16.88 7.97 -6.10
C GLU A 8 -15.80 7.04 -6.68
N GLN A 9 -16.06 6.39 -7.81
CA GLN A 9 -15.08 5.52 -8.48
C GLN A 9 -13.88 6.29 -9.04
N GLN A 10 -14.05 7.57 -9.37
CA GLN A 10 -12.94 8.46 -9.80
C GLN A 10 -12.24 9.16 -8.63
N ALA A 11 -12.96 9.47 -7.55
CA ALA A 11 -12.38 10.01 -6.32
C ALA A 11 -11.59 8.96 -5.53
N ILE A 12 -11.98 7.67 -5.61
CA ILE A 12 -11.21 6.54 -5.07
C ILE A 12 -9.87 6.44 -5.79
N LYS A 13 -9.81 6.75 -7.11
CA LYS A 13 -8.55 6.85 -7.83
C LYS A 13 -7.71 7.94 -7.21
N LYS A 14 -8.01 9.23 -7.29
CA LYS A 14 -7.08 10.25 -6.73
C LYS A 14 -7.32 10.55 -5.25
N ASN A 15 -6.80 9.70 -4.37
CA ASN A 15 -6.86 9.94 -2.92
C ASN A 15 -5.47 10.29 -2.33
N PRO A 16 -5.26 11.54 -1.87
CA PRO A 16 -3.98 11.99 -1.35
C PRO A 16 -3.53 11.29 -0.07
N GLU A 17 -4.46 10.85 0.78
CA GLU A 17 -4.11 10.11 2.01
C GLU A 17 -3.59 8.69 1.68
N PHE A 18 -4.23 8.00 0.73
CA PHE A 18 -3.76 6.70 0.27
C PHE A 18 -2.46 6.82 -0.52
N CYS A 19 -2.33 7.86 -1.35
CA CYS A 19 -1.07 8.21 -2.02
C CYS A 19 0.08 8.38 -1.02
N GLN A 20 -0.12 9.17 0.03
CA GLN A 20 0.91 9.41 1.05
C GLN A 20 1.29 8.12 1.77
N ARG A 21 0.31 7.29 2.17
CA ARG A 21 0.56 5.98 2.79
C ARG A 21 1.33 5.04 1.87
N ALA A 22 0.99 5.00 0.58
CA ALA A 22 1.67 4.14 -0.39
C ALA A 22 3.14 4.57 -0.57
N ARG A 23 3.42 5.88 -0.59
CA ARG A 23 4.81 6.40 -0.60
C ARG A 23 5.57 6.06 0.67
N ASP A 24 4.96 6.22 1.83
CA ASP A 24 5.58 5.92 3.14
C ASP A 24 5.90 4.42 3.27
N ASN A 25 4.98 3.56 2.81
CA ASN A 25 5.19 2.12 2.70
C ASN A 25 6.35 1.80 1.76
N LEU A 26 6.38 2.40 0.57
CA LEU A 26 7.46 2.18 -0.41
C LEU A 26 8.81 2.63 0.14
N GLU A 27 8.87 3.78 0.81
CA GLU A 27 10.08 4.30 1.45
C GLU A 27 10.54 3.38 2.58
N THR A 28 9.62 2.90 3.41
CA THR A 28 9.94 1.93 4.47
C THR A 28 10.48 0.63 3.87
N LEU A 29 9.88 0.15 2.78
CA LEU A 29 10.32 -1.03 2.03
C LEU A 29 11.69 -0.80 1.36
N ASP A 30 12.04 0.39 0.90
CA ASP A 30 13.35 0.66 0.28
C ASP A 30 14.47 0.90 1.30
N THR A 31 14.18 1.67 2.35
CA THR A 31 15.19 2.12 3.32
C THR A 31 15.50 1.08 4.40
N LYS A 32 14.54 0.24 4.79
CA LYS A 32 14.74 -0.72 5.88
C LYS A 32 15.23 -2.06 5.33
N ALA A 33 16.44 -2.46 5.76
CA ALA A 33 17.00 -3.76 5.41
C ALA A 33 16.15 -4.94 5.94
N ARG A 34 15.51 -4.80 7.11
CA ARG A 34 14.64 -5.81 7.72
C ARG A 34 13.33 -5.18 8.19
N ILE A 35 12.21 -5.74 7.77
CA ILE A 35 10.88 -5.26 8.14
C ILE A 35 10.19 -6.34 8.94
N ARG A 36 9.76 -5.96 10.14
CA ARG A 36 9.03 -6.83 11.07
C ARG A 36 7.56 -6.49 10.99
N VAL A 37 6.75 -7.43 10.55
CA VAL A 37 5.30 -7.30 10.43
C VAL A 37 4.61 -8.16 11.46
N ARG A 38 3.48 -7.68 11.97
CA ARG A 38 2.59 -8.49 12.79
C ARG A 38 1.75 -9.38 11.87
N ASN A 39 1.82 -10.68 12.05
CA ASN A 39 0.99 -11.64 11.31
C ASN A 39 -0.41 -11.74 11.94
N GLU A 40 -1.28 -12.55 11.34
CA GLU A 40 -2.67 -12.76 11.78
C GLU A 40 -2.77 -13.42 13.17
N GLN A 41 -1.75 -14.17 13.58
CA GLN A 41 -1.65 -14.76 14.91
C GLN A 41 -1.19 -13.75 15.97
N GLY A 42 -0.89 -12.52 15.55
CA GLY A 42 -0.42 -11.45 16.41
C GLY A 42 1.07 -11.53 16.73
N GLU A 43 1.78 -12.49 16.17
CA GLU A 43 3.24 -12.65 16.29
C GLU A 43 3.95 -11.73 15.30
N PHE A 44 5.21 -11.43 15.60
CA PHE A 44 6.02 -10.58 14.76
C PHE A 44 6.99 -11.41 13.93
N SER A 45 6.74 -11.45 12.63
CA SER A 45 7.62 -12.14 11.68
C SER A 45 8.35 -11.13 10.81
N TYR A 46 9.55 -11.50 10.36
CA TYR A 46 10.24 -10.74 9.32
C TYR A 46 9.66 -11.13 7.97
N ILE A 47 9.43 -10.15 7.09
CA ILE A 47 9.15 -10.44 5.69
C ILE A 47 10.45 -10.82 4.98
N ASP A 48 10.36 -11.82 4.10
CA ASP A 48 11.45 -12.19 3.20
C ASP A 48 11.58 -11.15 2.06
N GLU A 49 12.65 -11.26 1.27
CA GLU A 49 12.88 -10.38 0.12
C GLU A 49 11.78 -10.52 -0.94
N GLU A 50 11.27 -11.74 -1.17
CA GLU A 50 10.16 -11.96 -2.12
C GLU A 50 8.88 -11.21 -1.68
N GLU A 51 8.50 -11.33 -0.40
CA GLU A 51 7.34 -10.63 0.16
C GLU A 51 7.57 -9.11 0.18
N LYS A 52 8.80 -8.67 0.41
CA LYS A 52 9.19 -7.27 0.38
C LYS A 52 9.07 -6.69 -1.03
N GLU A 53 9.45 -7.44 -2.06
CA GLU A 53 9.30 -7.05 -3.46
C GLU A 53 7.82 -6.96 -3.85
N ARG A 54 7.02 -7.97 -3.48
CA ARG A 54 5.57 -7.97 -3.73
C ARG A 54 4.89 -6.73 -3.13
N ARG A 55 5.18 -6.43 -1.86
CA ARG A 55 4.65 -5.22 -1.18
C ARG A 55 5.11 -3.92 -1.81
N ARG A 56 6.33 -3.90 -2.38
CA ARG A 56 6.86 -2.76 -3.11
C ARG A 56 6.13 -2.56 -4.43
N GLU A 57 5.81 -3.62 -5.15
CA GLU A 57 4.95 -3.56 -6.34
C GLU A 57 3.55 -3.07 -5.99
N GLU A 58 2.92 -3.63 -4.96
CA GLU A 58 1.61 -3.17 -4.48
C GLU A 58 1.64 -1.68 -4.09
N ALA A 59 2.70 -1.22 -3.42
CA ALA A 59 2.87 0.19 -3.07
C ALA A 59 3.04 1.09 -4.31
N ARG A 60 3.76 0.63 -5.35
CA ARG A 60 3.92 1.37 -6.62
C ARG A 60 2.61 1.44 -7.39
N GLU A 61 1.87 0.33 -7.47
CA GLU A 61 0.56 0.29 -8.11
C GLU A 61 -0.42 1.20 -7.37
N ALA A 62 -0.42 1.15 -6.03
CA ALA A 62 -1.20 2.06 -5.21
C ALA A 62 -0.80 3.53 -5.45
N ILE A 63 0.48 3.87 -5.63
CA ILE A 63 0.89 5.23 -6.01
C ILE A 63 0.31 5.61 -7.37
N ASN A 64 0.37 4.73 -8.38
CA ASN A 64 -0.15 5.02 -9.71
C ASN A 64 -1.68 5.21 -9.69
N ILE A 65 -2.40 4.39 -8.93
CA ILE A 65 -3.85 4.50 -8.76
C ILE A 65 -4.22 5.74 -7.95
N TYR A 66 -3.50 5.98 -6.84
CA TYR A 66 -3.86 6.96 -5.81
C TYR A 66 -3.30 8.37 -5.98
N CYS A 67 -2.15 8.51 -6.67
CA CYS A 67 -1.45 9.78 -6.81
C CYS A 67 -1.60 10.42 -8.20
N GLU A 68 -1.84 9.64 -9.26
CA GLU A 68 -1.83 10.11 -10.66
C GLU A 68 -3.23 10.30 -11.25
#